data_AF-A0A4Q5XR07-F1
#
_entry.id   AF-A0A4Q5XR07-F1
#
_cell.length_a   1.000
_cell.length_b   1.000
_cell.length_c   1.000
_cell.angle_alpha   90.00
_cell.angle_beta   90.00
_cell.angle_gamma   90.00
#
_symmetry.space_group_name_H-M   'P 1'
#
loop_
_entity.id
_entity.type
_entity.pdbx_description
1 polymer ?
#
loop_
_entity_poly.entity_id
_entity_poly.type
_entity_poly.pdbx_seq_one_letter_code
_entity_poly.pdbx_strand_id
1 'polypeptide(L)'
;MDEFFEKFGIGQWLTLISAALAISSFILNLRLVKRQEKRNATNLKLAHDSDIIGWSDDVLETLAGTQELVAEKGVSYGDADFAARRSAARAHLSALIDRGRLFFPNRTDVKHGADKEIGFQGHRQPVLDILVEAYRIIDASGAGPGPDKTAVEALLKQRRLFVAEVFKTIDPVRRGETIKELVA
;
A
#
# COMPACT_ATOMS: atom_id res chain seq x y z
N MET A 1 67.68 -1.85 3.76
CA MET A 1 66.46 -1.16 4.27
C MET A 1 66.76 0.31 4.47
N ASP A 2 67.91 0.67 5.04
CA ASP A 2 68.28 2.08 5.30
C ASP A 2 68.45 2.95 4.03
N GLU A 3 69.02 2.44 2.93
CA GLU A 3 69.12 3.18 1.65
C GLU A 3 67.76 3.51 1.00
N PHE A 4 66.70 2.74 1.30
CA PHE A 4 65.36 2.97 0.75
C PHE A 4 64.64 4.10 1.51
N PHE A 5 64.91 4.24 2.81
CA PHE A 5 64.37 5.31 3.64
C PHE A 5 65.13 6.64 3.45
N GLU A 6 66.44 6.61 3.18
CA GLU A 6 67.21 7.83 2.88
C GLU A 6 66.84 8.50 1.55
N LYS A 7 66.37 7.75 0.56
CA LYS A 7 65.95 8.30 -0.74
C LYS A 7 64.65 9.10 -0.70
N PHE A 8 63.82 8.91 0.33
CA PHE A 8 62.51 9.54 0.44
C PHE A 8 62.50 10.60 1.55
N GLY A 9 62.35 11.87 1.17
CA GLY A 9 62.22 12.96 2.13
C GLY A 9 60.95 12.81 2.99
N ILE A 10 60.97 13.32 4.22
CA ILE A 10 59.85 13.26 5.18
C ILE A 10 58.51 13.71 4.53
N GLY A 11 58.55 14.70 3.64
CA GLY A 11 57.38 15.17 2.90
C GLY A 11 56.74 14.11 1.99
N GLN A 12 57.53 13.25 1.35
CA GLN A 12 57.00 12.18 0.48
C GLN A 12 56.39 11.04 1.30
N TRP A 13 56.92 10.76 2.50
CA TRP A 13 56.29 9.82 3.42
C TRP A 13 54.94 10.32 3.94
N LEU A 14 54.84 11.62 4.25
CA LEU A 14 53.58 12.25 4.65
C LEU A 14 52.53 12.19 3.54
N THR A 15 52.91 12.40 2.27
CA THR A 15 51.98 12.31 1.14
C THR A 15 51.50 10.89 0.90
N LEU A 16 52.39 9.89 1.01
CA LEU A 16 52.02 8.47 0.89
C LEU A 16 51.03 8.04 1.98
N ILE A 17 51.26 8.42 3.24
CA ILE A 17 50.36 8.11 4.35
C ILE A 17 49.01 8.81 4.16
N SER A 18 49.03 10.09 3.77
CA SER A 18 47.80 10.86 3.52
C SER A 18 46.98 10.26 2.38
N ALA A 19 47.64 9.83 1.30
CA ALA A 19 46.99 9.13 0.19
C ALA A 19 46.36 7.80 0.64
N ALA A 20 47.08 7.00 1.44
CA ALA A 20 46.56 5.75 1.98
C ALA A 20 45.34 5.97 2.89
N LEU A 21 45.37 7.00 3.74
CA LEU A 21 44.24 7.40 4.59
C LEU A 21 43.04 7.88 3.76
N ALA A 22 43.28 8.68 2.73
CA ALA A 22 42.23 9.16 1.83
C ALA A 22 41.55 8.00 1.08
N ILE A 23 42.33 7.06 0.54
CA ILE A 23 41.81 5.86 -0.14
C ILE A 23 41.01 5.00 0.84
N SER A 24 41.53 4.77 2.05
CA SER A 24 40.83 3.98 3.08
C SER A 24 39.51 4.64 3.48
N SER A 25 39.52 5.96 3.69
CA SER A 25 38.33 6.76 4.00
C SER A 25 37.31 6.71 2.86
N PHE A 26 37.78 6.79 1.62
CA PHE A 26 36.94 6.67 0.44
C PHE A 26 36.27 5.29 0.34
N ILE A 27 37.02 4.20 0.54
CA ILE A 27 36.47 2.84 0.52
C ILE A 27 35.43 2.64 1.64
N LEU A 28 35.70 3.14 2.84
CA LEU A 28 34.75 3.09 3.95
C LEU A 28 33.50 3.90 3.64
N ASN A 29 33.65 5.10 3.10
CA ASN A 29 32.53 5.94 2.68
C ASN A 29 31.67 5.25 1.62
N LEU A 30 32.28 4.65 0.59
CA LEU A 30 31.55 3.89 -0.43
C LEU A 30 30.75 2.72 0.17
N ARG A 31 31.32 2.01 1.16
CA ARG A 31 30.60 0.93 1.85
C ARG A 31 29.44 1.45 2.70
N LEU A 32 29.63 2.58 3.37
CA LEU A 32 28.59 3.24 4.16
C LEU A 32 27.44 3.73 3.28
N VAL A 33 27.74 4.42 2.18
CA VAL A 33 26.74 4.91 1.22
C VAL A 33 25.91 3.75 0.66
N LYS A 34 26.54 2.65 0.20
CA LYS A 34 25.80 1.48 -0.30
C LYS A 34 24.88 0.86 0.75
N ARG A 35 25.32 0.80 2.01
CA ARG A 35 24.47 0.31 3.12
C ARG A 35 23.31 1.26 3.39
N GLN A 36 23.54 2.55 3.31
CA GLN A 36 22.52 3.58 3.51
C GLN A 36 21.47 3.57 2.39
N GLU A 37 21.89 3.44 1.12
CA GLU A 37 20.99 3.29 -0.03
C GLU A 37 20.07 2.07 0.13
N LYS A 38 20.64 0.92 0.53
CA LYS A 38 19.85 -0.29 0.79
C LYS A 38 18.80 -0.06 1.89
N ARG A 39 19.20 0.56 3.01
CA ARG A 39 18.26 0.89 4.11
C ARG A 39 17.18 1.87 3.67
N ASN A 40 17.53 2.89 2.89
CA ASN A 40 16.58 3.86 2.36
C ASN A 40 15.54 3.19 1.45
N ALA A 41 15.96 2.30 0.55
CA ALA A 41 15.06 1.55 -0.30
C ALA A 41 14.12 0.65 0.51
N THR A 42 14.62 -0.04 1.54
CA THR A 42 13.78 -0.86 2.42
C THR A 42 12.79 0.00 3.22
N ASN A 43 13.22 1.15 3.73
CA ASN A 43 12.34 2.09 4.44
C ASN A 43 11.23 2.64 3.54
N LEU A 44 11.54 2.99 2.28
CA LEU A 44 10.53 3.41 1.31
C LEU A 44 9.51 2.31 1.04
N LYS A 45 9.97 1.06 0.91
CA LYS A 45 9.06 -0.09 0.77
C LYS A 45 8.15 -0.25 1.99
N LEU A 46 8.72 -0.20 3.21
CA LEU A 46 7.94 -0.35 4.44
C LEU A 46 6.94 0.80 4.64
N ALA A 47 7.30 2.02 4.24
CA ALA A 47 6.40 3.17 4.24
C ALA A 47 5.23 2.96 3.27
N HIS A 48 5.53 2.58 2.03
CA HIS A 48 4.52 2.23 1.04
C HIS A 48 3.58 1.10 1.54
N ASP A 49 4.13 0.02 2.11
CA ASP A 49 3.33 -1.06 2.69
C ASP A 49 2.44 -0.54 3.84
N SER A 50 2.96 0.38 4.67
CA SER A 50 2.19 1.02 5.74
C SER A 50 1.03 1.85 5.21
N ASP A 51 1.21 2.56 4.10
CA ASP A 51 0.15 3.35 3.47
C ASP A 51 -0.97 2.45 2.92
N ILE A 52 -0.61 1.29 2.35
CA ILE A 52 -1.58 0.28 1.91
C ILE A 52 -2.34 -0.29 3.11
N ILE A 53 -1.67 -0.57 4.24
CA ILE A 53 -2.34 -1.02 5.48
C ILE A 53 -3.35 0.03 5.93
N GLY A 54 -2.95 1.30 6.04
CA GLY A 54 -3.85 2.37 6.46
C GLY A 54 -5.07 2.53 5.55
N TRP A 55 -4.86 2.48 4.23
CA TRP A 55 -5.99 2.45 3.29
C TRP A 55 -6.86 1.20 3.46
N SER A 56 -6.26 0.04 3.74
CA SER A 56 -7.00 -1.22 3.93
C SER A 56 -7.85 -1.19 5.19
N ASP A 57 -7.39 -0.56 6.26
CA ASP A 57 -8.17 -0.36 7.49
C ASP A 57 -9.42 0.48 7.22
N ASP A 58 -9.29 1.60 6.50
CA ASP A 58 -10.42 2.45 6.08
C ASP A 58 -11.45 1.65 5.26
N VAL A 59 -10.98 0.79 4.36
CA VAL A 59 -11.84 -0.09 3.56
C VAL A 59 -12.57 -1.11 4.42
N LEU A 60 -11.87 -1.76 5.36
CA LEU A 60 -12.48 -2.78 6.23
C LEU A 60 -13.54 -2.18 7.13
N GLU A 61 -13.29 -1.01 7.71
CA GLU A 61 -14.27 -0.26 8.50
C GLU A 61 -15.49 0.07 7.65
N THR A 62 -15.29 0.57 6.43
CA THR A 62 -16.38 0.89 5.50
C THR A 62 -17.19 -0.33 5.11
N LEU A 63 -16.54 -1.46 4.80
CA LEU A 63 -17.23 -2.71 4.45
C LEU A 63 -18.00 -3.28 5.66
N ALA A 64 -17.50 -3.12 6.87
CA ALA A 64 -18.20 -3.52 8.08
C ALA A 64 -19.42 -2.63 8.35
N GLY A 65 -19.26 -1.30 8.31
CA GLY A 65 -20.36 -0.36 8.52
C GLY A 65 -21.44 -0.44 7.43
N THR A 66 -21.06 -0.73 6.18
CA THR A 66 -22.04 -0.96 5.12
C THR A 66 -22.81 -2.27 5.28
N GLN A 67 -22.16 -3.33 5.79
CA GLN A 67 -22.83 -4.57 6.15
C GLN A 67 -23.84 -4.36 7.29
N GLU A 68 -23.47 -3.61 8.33
CA GLU A 68 -24.36 -3.24 9.42
C GLU A 68 -25.56 -2.42 8.90
N LEU A 69 -25.30 -1.40 8.07
CA LEU A 69 -26.32 -0.54 7.49
C LEU A 69 -27.46 -1.33 6.81
N VAL A 70 -27.12 -2.35 6.02
CA VAL A 70 -28.13 -3.18 5.33
C VAL A 70 -28.78 -4.23 6.23
N ALA A 71 -28.10 -4.65 7.31
CA ALA A 71 -28.67 -5.54 8.32
C ALA A 71 -29.72 -4.82 9.20
N GLU A 72 -29.49 -3.54 9.47
CA GLU A 72 -30.30 -2.71 10.36
C GLU A 72 -31.36 -1.88 9.63
N LYS A 73 -31.43 -2.01 8.31
CA LYS A 73 -32.43 -1.35 7.46
C LYS A 73 -33.84 -1.67 7.94
N GLY A 74 -34.65 -0.65 8.23
CA GLY A 74 -36.03 -0.80 8.70
C GLY A 74 -36.16 -1.37 10.12
N VAL A 75 -35.04 -1.61 10.82
CA VAL A 75 -35.01 -2.01 12.24
C VAL A 75 -34.54 -0.82 13.07
N SER A 76 -33.28 -0.41 12.86
CA SER A 76 -32.67 0.73 13.55
C SER A 76 -32.74 2.02 12.72
N TYR A 77 -32.87 1.88 11.39
CA TYR A 77 -32.91 3.01 10.46
C TYR A 77 -34.26 3.11 9.76
N GLY A 78 -34.95 4.24 9.94
CA GLY A 78 -36.09 4.59 9.10
C GLY A 78 -35.68 4.91 7.66
N ASP A 79 -36.62 4.94 6.72
CA ASP A 79 -36.33 5.05 5.28
C ASP A 79 -35.46 6.25 4.89
N ALA A 80 -35.74 7.42 5.48
CA ALA A 80 -34.97 8.64 5.22
C ALA A 80 -33.52 8.55 5.72
N ASP A 81 -33.32 8.02 6.92
CA ASP A 81 -31.98 7.87 7.52
C ASP A 81 -31.17 6.80 6.77
N PHE A 82 -31.81 5.67 6.44
CA PHE A 82 -31.20 4.64 5.61
C PHE A 82 -30.76 5.20 4.26
N ALA A 83 -31.62 5.97 3.57
CA ALA A 83 -31.28 6.56 2.27
C ALA A 83 -30.08 7.51 2.36
N ALA A 84 -30.02 8.34 3.40
CA ALA A 84 -28.91 9.26 3.65
C ALA A 84 -27.60 8.51 3.91
N ARG A 85 -27.62 7.55 4.84
CA ARG A 85 -26.45 6.72 5.19
C ARG A 85 -25.96 5.88 4.01
N ARG A 86 -26.88 5.31 3.24
CA ARG A 86 -26.56 4.57 2.00
C ARG A 86 -25.86 5.47 0.99
N SER A 87 -26.32 6.71 0.83
CA SER A 87 -25.68 7.68 -0.06
C SER A 87 -24.26 8.01 0.41
N ALA A 88 -24.07 8.26 1.71
CA ALA A 88 -22.75 8.52 2.30
C ALA A 88 -21.80 7.32 2.14
N ALA A 89 -22.28 6.12 2.41
CA ALA A 89 -21.53 4.87 2.22
C ALA A 89 -21.05 4.69 0.78
N ARG A 90 -21.93 4.93 -0.21
CA ARG A 90 -21.57 4.85 -1.64
C ARG A 90 -20.50 5.87 -2.01
N ALA A 91 -20.66 7.12 -1.57
CA ALA A 91 -19.67 8.17 -1.81
C ALA A 91 -18.30 7.79 -1.20
N HIS A 92 -18.31 7.25 0.02
CA HIS A 92 -17.09 6.85 0.69
C HIS A 92 -16.40 5.65 0.03
N LEU A 93 -17.17 4.62 -0.35
CA LEU A 93 -16.64 3.49 -1.14
C LEU A 93 -16.04 3.97 -2.47
N SER A 94 -16.69 4.90 -3.17
CA SER A 94 -16.15 5.49 -4.41
C SER A 94 -14.81 6.16 -4.17
N ALA A 95 -14.69 6.98 -3.12
CA ALA A 95 -13.43 7.64 -2.78
C ALA A 95 -12.33 6.63 -2.43
N LEU A 96 -12.66 5.55 -1.73
CA LEU A 96 -11.71 4.49 -1.40
C LEU A 96 -11.25 3.70 -2.62
N ILE A 97 -12.13 3.48 -3.61
CA ILE A 97 -11.76 2.88 -4.90
C ILE A 97 -10.73 3.77 -5.60
N ASP A 98 -10.97 5.08 -5.66
CA ASP A 98 -10.10 6.03 -6.34
C ASP A 98 -8.75 6.16 -5.62
N ARG A 99 -8.75 6.25 -4.28
CA ARG A 99 -7.52 6.21 -3.48
C ARG A 99 -6.76 4.90 -3.68
N GLY A 100 -7.48 3.78 -3.76
CA GLY A 100 -6.90 2.46 -4.01
C GLY A 100 -6.14 2.38 -5.33
N ARG A 101 -6.54 3.12 -6.38
CA ARG A 101 -5.84 3.15 -7.68
C ARG A 101 -4.41 3.68 -7.58
N LEU A 102 -4.10 4.49 -6.56
CA LEU A 102 -2.75 5.00 -6.33
C LEU A 102 -1.79 3.89 -5.89
N PHE A 103 -2.31 2.87 -5.21
CA PHE A 103 -1.55 1.69 -4.78
C PHE A 103 -1.67 0.52 -5.75
N PHE A 104 -2.81 0.41 -6.42
CA PHE A 104 -3.18 -0.70 -7.30
C PHE A 104 -3.51 -0.18 -8.70
N PRO A 105 -2.49 0.28 -9.46
CA PRO A 105 -2.71 0.75 -10.81
C PRO A 105 -3.29 -0.36 -11.69
N ASN A 106 -4.15 0.04 -12.62
CA ASN A 106 -4.72 -0.85 -13.61
C ASN A 106 -3.59 -1.56 -14.38
N ARG A 107 -3.83 -2.83 -14.73
CA ARG A 107 -2.90 -3.60 -15.57
C ARG A 107 -2.97 -3.06 -17.00
N THR A 108 -1.82 -2.64 -17.51
CA THR A 108 -1.69 -2.04 -18.84
C THR A 108 -2.06 -3.05 -19.93
N ASP A 109 -3.16 -2.75 -20.61
CA ASP A 109 -3.56 -3.32 -21.88
C ASP A 109 -3.75 -2.15 -22.84
N VAL A 110 -3.08 -2.18 -23.99
CA VAL A 110 -2.91 -1.03 -24.90
C VAL A 110 -4.25 -0.52 -25.47
N LYS A 111 -5.33 -1.31 -25.36
CA LYS A 111 -6.63 -0.97 -25.97
C LYS A 111 -7.77 -0.72 -24.99
N HIS A 112 -7.72 -1.25 -23.76
CA HIS A 112 -8.87 -1.17 -22.87
C HIS A 112 -8.95 0.20 -22.19
N GLY A 113 -10.03 0.96 -22.46
CA GLY A 113 -10.25 2.27 -21.84
C GLY A 113 -9.24 3.34 -22.26
N ALA A 114 -8.70 3.25 -23.48
CA ALA A 114 -7.73 4.23 -24.01
C ALA A 114 -8.30 5.66 -24.13
N ASP A 115 -9.63 5.78 -24.14
CA ASP A 115 -10.40 7.03 -24.12
C ASP A 115 -10.54 7.65 -22.71
N LYS A 116 -10.13 6.93 -21.66
CA LYS A 116 -10.23 7.38 -20.26
C LYS A 116 -8.97 8.10 -19.79
N GLU A 117 -9.08 8.79 -18.65
CA GLU A 117 -7.94 9.40 -17.97
C GLU A 117 -6.92 8.35 -17.53
N ILE A 118 -5.64 8.74 -17.43
CA ILE A 118 -4.51 7.82 -17.26
C ILE A 118 -4.66 6.81 -16.12
N GLY A 119 -5.27 7.19 -14.99
CA GLY A 119 -5.50 6.31 -13.84
C GLY A 119 -6.63 5.28 -14.02
N PHE A 120 -7.36 5.35 -15.13
CA PHE A 120 -8.52 4.52 -15.46
C PHE A 120 -8.33 3.67 -16.72
N GLN A 121 -7.21 3.83 -17.42
CA GLN A 121 -6.86 3.02 -18.59
C GLN A 121 -6.44 1.61 -18.17
N GLY A 122 -6.71 0.59 -18.97
CA GLY A 122 -6.40 -0.81 -18.66
C GLY A 122 -7.38 -1.50 -17.72
N HIS A 123 -7.03 -2.70 -17.28
CA HIS A 123 -7.91 -3.55 -16.46
C HIS A 123 -7.72 -3.29 -14.98
N ARG A 124 -8.84 -3.10 -14.25
CA ARG A 124 -8.82 -2.89 -12.81
C ARG A 124 -8.24 -4.12 -12.10
N GLN A 125 -7.48 -3.88 -11.03
CA GLN A 125 -6.96 -4.96 -10.19
C GLN A 125 -8.10 -5.63 -9.40
N PRO A 126 -8.04 -6.95 -9.15
CA PRO A 126 -9.09 -7.67 -8.42
C PRO A 126 -9.47 -7.07 -7.07
N VAL A 127 -8.47 -6.54 -6.33
CA VAL A 127 -8.70 -5.88 -5.03
C VAL A 127 -9.70 -4.72 -5.14
N LEU A 128 -9.66 -3.94 -6.21
CA LEU A 128 -10.56 -2.80 -6.41
C LEU A 128 -11.91 -3.22 -7.02
N ASP A 129 -11.97 -4.32 -7.79
CA ASP A 129 -13.23 -4.88 -8.29
C ASP A 129 -14.14 -5.33 -7.15
N ILE A 130 -13.56 -5.85 -6.07
CA ILE A 130 -14.28 -6.22 -4.84
C ILE A 130 -15.02 -5.01 -4.24
N LEU A 131 -14.37 -3.84 -4.18
CA LEU A 131 -14.98 -2.61 -3.66
C LEU A 131 -16.08 -2.09 -4.60
N VAL A 132 -15.87 -2.19 -5.92
CA VAL A 132 -16.88 -1.83 -6.91
C VAL A 132 -18.10 -2.72 -6.80
N GLU A 133 -17.91 -4.02 -6.52
CA GLU A 133 -19.01 -4.92 -6.27
C GLU A 133 -19.74 -4.62 -4.95
N ALA A 134 -18.99 -4.29 -3.88
CA ALA A 134 -19.59 -3.82 -2.63
C ALA A 134 -20.43 -2.55 -2.84
N TYR A 135 -19.94 -1.60 -3.64
CA TYR A 135 -20.70 -0.40 -4.03
C TYR A 135 -22.02 -0.77 -4.71
N ARG A 136 -21.99 -1.70 -5.68
CA ARG A 136 -23.20 -2.14 -6.40
C ARG A 136 -24.21 -2.82 -5.49
N ILE A 137 -23.75 -3.67 -4.57
CA ILE A 137 -24.61 -4.32 -3.57
C ILE A 137 -25.33 -3.25 -2.73
N ILE A 138 -24.60 -2.25 -2.23
CA ILE A 138 -25.18 -1.17 -1.45
C ILE A 138 -26.15 -0.31 -2.27
N ASP A 139 -25.82 -0.02 -3.53
CA ASP A 139 -26.71 0.72 -4.42
C ASP A 139 -28.05 0.00 -4.61
N ALA A 140 -28.01 -1.32 -4.84
CA ALA A 140 -29.18 -2.18 -5.02
C ALA A 140 -30.01 -2.38 -3.73
N SER A 141 -29.39 -2.30 -2.56
CA SER A 141 -30.03 -2.58 -1.25
C SER A 141 -31.19 -1.64 -0.88
N GLY A 142 -31.54 -0.64 -1.70
CA GLY A 142 -32.66 0.27 -1.46
C GLY A 142 -34.04 -0.21 -1.92
N ALA A 143 -34.14 -1.34 -2.62
CA ALA A 143 -35.35 -1.69 -3.38
C ALA A 143 -36.55 -2.25 -2.58
N GLY A 144 -36.38 -2.66 -1.32
CA GLY A 144 -37.47 -3.24 -0.51
C GLY A 144 -37.38 -2.93 0.99
N PRO A 145 -38.47 -3.01 1.76
CA PRO A 145 -38.46 -2.67 3.18
C PRO A 145 -37.70 -3.72 4.02
N GLY A 146 -37.16 -3.28 5.15
CA GLY A 146 -36.53 -4.16 6.16
C GLY A 146 -35.12 -4.65 5.82
N PRO A 147 -34.54 -5.52 6.67
CA PRO A 147 -33.17 -6.01 6.53
C PRO A 147 -32.91 -6.78 5.24
N ASP A 148 -31.79 -6.51 4.58
CA ASP A 148 -31.36 -7.20 3.36
C ASP A 148 -30.30 -8.28 3.68
N LYS A 149 -30.76 -9.46 4.08
CA LYS A 149 -29.88 -10.59 4.44
C LYS A 149 -28.98 -11.02 3.28
N THR A 150 -29.47 -10.97 2.05
CA THR A 150 -28.70 -11.31 0.85
C THR A 150 -27.54 -10.34 0.66
N ALA A 151 -27.80 -9.03 0.81
CA ALA A 151 -26.75 -8.02 0.78
C ALA A 151 -25.73 -8.19 1.92
N VAL A 152 -26.18 -8.51 3.14
CA VAL A 152 -25.29 -8.80 4.28
C VAL A 152 -24.31 -9.92 3.95
N GLU A 153 -24.79 -11.05 3.45
CA GLU A 153 -23.95 -12.20 3.09
C GLU A 153 -23.00 -11.88 1.93
N ALA A 154 -23.48 -11.14 0.93
CA ALA A 154 -22.66 -10.71 -0.20
C ALA A 154 -21.53 -9.76 0.24
N LEU A 155 -21.81 -8.79 1.13
CA LEU A 155 -20.79 -7.88 1.67
C LEU A 155 -19.79 -8.60 2.56
N LEU A 156 -20.23 -9.57 3.37
CA LEU A 156 -19.34 -10.42 4.16
C LEU A 156 -18.37 -11.19 3.24
N LYS A 157 -18.86 -11.71 2.11
CA LYS A 157 -18.01 -12.35 1.09
C LYS A 157 -17.01 -11.36 0.51
N GLN A 158 -17.43 -10.14 0.14
CA GLN A 158 -16.52 -9.12 -0.38
C GLN A 158 -15.43 -8.75 0.64
N ARG A 159 -15.77 -8.60 1.93
CA ARG A 159 -14.78 -8.32 2.98
C ARG A 159 -13.73 -9.43 3.09
N ARG A 160 -14.13 -10.70 3.03
CA ARG A 160 -13.19 -11.83 3.06
C ARG A 160 -12.29 -11.86 1.83
N LEU A 161 -12.85 -11.61 0.64
CA LEU A 161 -12.07 -11.53 -0.60
C LEU A 161 -11.07 -10.36 -0.55
N PHE A 162 -11.50 -9.21 -0.03
CA PHE A 162 -10.63 -8.03 0.12
C PHE A 162 -9.41 -8.34 0.99
N VAL A 163 -9.64 -8.90 2.19
CA VAL A 163 -8.54 -9.31 3.09
C VAL A 163 -7.59 -10.28 2.38
N ALA A 164 -8.12 -11.25 1.64
CA ALA A 164 -7.30 -12.22 0.92
C ALA A 164 -6.43 -11.56 -0.17
N GLU A 165 -6.95 -10.58 -0.91
CA GLU A 165 -6.17 -9.86 -1.93
C GLU A 165 -5.10 -8.95 -1.30
N VAL A 166 -5.45 -8.18 -0.26
CA VAL A 166 -4.49 -7.33 0.46
C VAL A 166 -3.38 -8.17 1.10
N PHE A 167 -3.72 -9.33 1.67
CA PHE A 167 -2.73 -10.23 2.26
C PHE A 167 -1.68 -10.69 1.24
N LYS A 168 -2.08 -10.95 -0.02
CA LYS A 168 -1.15 -11.32 -1.11
C LYS A 168 -0.21 -10.18 -1.47
N THR A 169 -0.69 -8.94 -1.40
CA THR A 169 0.13 -7.75 -1.73
C THR A 169 1.14 -7.43 -0.65
N ILE A 170 0.72 -7.43 0.61
CA ILE A 170 1.56 -7.00 1.73
C ILE A 170 2.49 -8.11 2.21
N ASP A 171 2.02 -9.37 2.19
CA ASP A 171 2.70 -10.53 2.80
C ASP A 171 3.19 -10.21 4.23
N PRO A 172 2.27 -10.16 5.22
CA PRO A 172 2.58 -9.74 6.58
C PRO A 172 3.70 -10.55 7.25
N VAL A 173 3.84 -11.83 6.87
CA VAL A 173 4.90 -12.72 7.40
C VAL A 173 6.26 -12.22 6.92
N ARG A 174 6.42 -12.05 5.61
CA ARG A 174 7.67 -11.55 5.02
C ARG A 174 7.99 -10.12 5.47
N ARG A 175 6.97 -9.28 5.63
CA ARG A 175 7.14 -7.93 6.19
C ARG A 175 7.69 -7.99 7.61
N GLY A 176 7.15 -8.88 8.45
CA GLY A 176 7.63 -9.09 9.82
C GLY A 176 9.09 -9.55 9.88
N GLU A 177 9.51 -10.44 8.98
CA GLU A 177 10.91 -10.86 8.84
C GLU A 177 11.81 -9.69 8.42
N THR A 178 11.39 -8.91 7.42
CA THR A 178 12.14 -7.73 6.95
C THR A 178 12.37 -6.71 8.06
N ILE A 179 11.36 -6.48 8.91
CA ILE A 179 11.49 -5.57 10.06
C ILE A 179 12.49 -6.10 11.08
N LYS A 180 12.47 -7.41 11.38
CA LYS A 180 13.44 -8.03 12.29
C LYS A 180 14.87 -7.88 11.79
N GLU A 181 15.10 -8.07 10.49
CA GLU A 181 16.42 -7.89 9.86
C GLU A 181 16.94 -6.45 9.92
N LEU A 182 16.06 -5.45 9.93
CA LEU A 182 16.45 -4.04 10.02
C LEU A 182 16.79 -3.60 11.45
N VAL A 183 16.17 -4.23 12.44
CA VAL A 183 16.36 -3.93 13.87
C VAL A 183 17.54 -4.69 14.47
N ALA A 184 17.92 -5.83 13.89
CA ALA A 184 19.11 -6.62 14.26
C ALA A 184 20.42 -5.96 13.79
#